data_AF-A0A6M3KY59-F1
#
_entry.id   AF-A0A6M3KY59-F1
#
_cell.length_a   1.000
_cell.length_b   1.000
_cell.length_c   1.000
_cell.angle_alpha   90.00
_cell.angle_beta   90.00
_cell.angle_gamma   90.00
#
_symmetry.space_group_name_H-M   'P 1'
#
loop_
_entity.id
_entity.type
_entity.pdbx_description
1 polymer ?
#
loop_
_entity_poly.entity_id
_entity_poly.type
_entity_poly.pdbx_seq_one_letter_code
_entity_poly.pdbx_strand_id
1 'polypeptide(L)'
;MIATAQAQVMFGEDFEGEYEAALEAYVEKNPDAGMTALPAPDIALEDQANKSLRAVKFWRKEQDRLEQQVKDEVGRLQLWLKTEQDRLDRKIRWHEDGLHDFLVRSGKKSIKLAYGVIKWVKGRDKVEVLDMAALEIWAQNNGLGVRVKREADKLAIAKHIKETGEIPDGTDLVAGEDTFTVDTKD
;
A
#
# COMPACT_ATOMS: atom_id res chain seq x y z
N MET A 1 14.07 -20.07 16.49
CA MET A 1 13.28 -21.10 17.20
C MET A 1 13.05 -20.70 18.66
N ILE A 2 12.69 -19.43 18.94
CA ILE A 2 12.25 -18.93 20.26
C ILE A 2 11.44 -17.65 19.95
N ALA A 3 10.13 -17.75 19.79
CA ALA A 3 9.24 -16.58 19.71
C ALA A 3 7.78 -16.92 20.04
N THR A 4 7.38 -18.19 19.91
CA THR A 4 6.00 -18.61 20.16
C THR A 4 5.65 -18.67 21.66
N ALA A 5 6.64 -18.75 22.55
CA ALA A 5 6.40 -18.96 23.99
C ALA A 5 6.22 -17.67 24.82
N GLN A 6 6.32 -16.47 24.24
CA GLN A 6 6.27 -15.21 25.02
C GLN A 6 4.96 -14.41 24.90
N ALA A 7 4.01 -14.82 24.05
CA ALA A 7 2.68 -14.21 24.03
C ALA A 7 1.72 -14.79 25.09
N GLN A 8 2.10 -15.92 25.72
CA GLN A 8 1.22 -16.76 26.55
C GLN A 8 0.92 -16.20 27.95
N VAL A 9 1.46 -15.04 28.35
CA VAL A 9 1.37 -14.56 29.75
C VAL A 9 1.06 -13.06 29.84
N MET A 10 -0.06 -12.62 29.27
CA MET A 10 -0.60 -11.29 29.61
C MET A 10 -2.05 -11.28 30.12
N PHE A 11 -2.83 -12.37 29.97
CA PHE A 11 -4.23 -12.39 30.45
C PHE A 11 -4.73 -13.73 31.02
N GLY A 12 -3.91 -14.80 31.06
CA GLY A 12 -4.31 -16.09 31.64
C GLY A 12 -5.37 -16.87 30.84
N GLU A 13 -5.73 -16.40 29.64
CA GLU A 13 -6.64 -17.07 28.71
C GLU A 13 -5.84 -17.57 27.50
N ASP A 14 -5.88 -18.87 27.24
CA ASP A 14 -5.17 -19.54 26.13
C ASP A 14 -6.08 -19.63 24.89
N PHE A 15 -6.29 -18.49 24.22
CA PHE A 15 -7.14 -18.43 23.03
C PHE A 15 -6.61 -19.26 21.86
N GLU A 16 -5.29 -19.44 21.77
CA GLU A 16 -4.64 -20.26 20.74
C GLU A 16 -4.94 -21.74 20.97
N GLY A 17 -4.70 -22.25 22.20
CA GLY A 17 -5.04 -23.62 22.56
C GLY A 17 -6.53 -23.94 22.42
N GLU A 18 -7.41 -22.98 22.72
CA GLU A 18 -8.86 -23.15 22.53
C GLU A 18 -9.27 -23.23 21.06
N TYR A 19 -8.69 -22.39 20.19
CA TYR A 19 -8.95 -22.44 18.76
C TYR A 19 -8.43 -23.73 18.13
N GLU A 20 -7.21 -24.14 18.46
CA GLU A 20 -6.61 -25.38 17.96
C GLU A 20 -7.38 -26.61 18.44
N ALA A 21 -7.78 -26.68 19.71
CA ALA A 21 -8.60 -27.78 20.22
C ALA A 21 -9.97 -27.86 19.52
N ALA A 22 -10.59 -26.71 19.22
CA ALA A 22 -11.84 -26.66 18.46
C ALA A 22 -11.64 -27.13 17.01
N LEU A 23 -10.53 -26.75 16.38
CA LEU A 23 -10.16 -27.17 15.03
C LEU A 23 -9.89 -28.68 14.97
N GLU A 24 -9.10 -29.22 15.88
CA GLU A 24 -8.82 -30.66 15.98
C GLU A 24 -10.11 -31.46 16.16
N ALA A 25 -10.98 -31.06 17.10
CA ALA A 25 -12.25 -31.72 17.34
C ALA A 25 -13.20 -31.66 16.14
N TYR A 26 -13.15 -30.58 15.35
CA TYR A 26 -13.93 -30.43 14.13
C TYR A 26 -13.40 -31.33 13.01
N VAL A 27 -12.09 -31.36 12.80
CA VAL A 27 -11.43 -32.21 11.79
C VAL A 27 -11.62 -33.69 12.10
N GLU A 28 -11.54 -34.09 13.38
CA GLU A 28 -11.79 -35.48 13.79
C GLU A 28 -13.22 -35.93 13.43
N LYS A 29 -14.21 -35.06 13.64
CA LYS A 29 -15.62 -35.35 13.32
C LYS A 29 -15.94 -35.23 11.82
N ASN A 30 -15.10 -34.53 11.06
CA ASN A 30 -15.30 -34.25 9.65
C ASN A 30 -13.98 -34.47 8.87
N PRO A 31 -13.51 -35.72 8.74
CA PRO A 31 -12.20 -36.04 8.16
C PRO A 31 -12.08 -35.61 6.70
N ASP A 32 -13.21 -35.46 6.01
CA ASP A 32 -13.29 -35.09 4.59
C ASP A 32 -13.33 -33.56 4.38
N ALA A 33 -13.46 -32.77 5.45
CA ALA A 33 -13.64 -31.32 5.36
C ALA A 33 -12.37 -30.59 4.86
N GLY A 34 -11.18 -31.21 4.89
CA GLY A 34 -9.92 -30.51 4.61
C GLY A 34 -9.67 -29.34 5.58
N MET A 35 -8.68 -28.48 5.30
CA MET A 35 -8.48 -27.21 6.04
C MET A 35 -9.58 -26.17 5.72
N THR A 36 -10.83 -26.58 5.52
CA THR A 36 -11.92 -25.62 5.34
C THR A 36 -12.38 -25.08 6.69
N ALA A 37 -12.78 -23.80 6.67
CA ALA A 37 -12.98 -22.96 7.84
C ALA A 37 -13.82 -23.63 8.92
N LEU A 38 -13.35 -23.54 10.17
CA LEU A 38 -14.13 -23.89 11.34
C LEU A 38 -15.49 -23.17 11.28
N PRO A 39 -16.62 -23.87 11.53
CA PRO A 39 -17.91 -23.20 11.58
C PRO A 39 -17.88 -22.11 12.66
N ALA A 40 -18.65 -21.05 12.44
CA ALA A 40 -18.76 -19.97 13.41
C ALA A 40 -19.19 -20.54 14.78
N PRO A 41 -18.57 -20.09 15.89
CA PRO A 41 -18.99 -20.52 17.21
C PRO A 41 -20.44 -20.09 17.47
N ASP A 42 -21.23 -21.00 18.04
CA ASP A 42 -22.58 -20.69 18.48
C ASP A 42 -22.50 -19.86 19.78
N ILE A 43 -22.68 -18.54 19.63
CA ILE A 43 -22.61 -17.57 20.72
C ILE A 43 -24.04 -17.18 21.10
N ALA A 44 -24.53 -17.76 22.18
CA ALA A 44 -25.89 -17.51 22.68
C ALA A 44 -25.92 -16.66 23.96
N LEU A 45 -24.81 -16.59 24.68
CA LEU A 45 -24.71 -15.92 25.98
C LEU A 45 -23.79 -14.68 25.91
N GLU A 46 -24.11 -13.67 26.73
CA GLU A 46 -23.32 -12.44 26.83
C GLU A 46 -21.86 -12.71 27.22
N ASP A 47 -21.61 -13.65 28.15
CA ASP A 47 -20.26 -14.03 28.55
C ASP A 47 -19.45 -14.65 27.40
N GLN A 48 -20.10 -15.43 26.52
CA GLN A 48 -19.48 -16.02 25.33
C GLN A 48 -19.15 -14.93 24.30
N ALA A 49 -20.04 -13.94 24.12
CA ALA A 49 -19.79 -12.78 23.27
C ALA A 49 -18.61 -11.94 23.79
N ASN A 50 -18.56 -11.68 25.10
CA ASN A 50 -17.46 -10.98 25.76
C ASN A 50 -16.12 -11.71 25.62
N LYS A 51 -16.13 -13.04 25.73
CA LYS A 51 -14.94 -13.87 25.48
C LYS A 51 -14.50 -13.77 24.02
N SER A 52 -15.44 -13.82 23.08
CA SER A 52 -15.15 -13.70 21.64
C SER A 52 -14.58 -12.32 21.28
N LEU A 53 -15.09 -11.25 21.90
CA LEU A 53 -14.51 -9.90 21.75
C LEU A 53 -13.07 -9.82 22.27
N ARG A 54 -12.77 -10.49 23.40
CA ARG A 54 -11.39 -10.59 23.92
C ARG A 54 -10.48 -11.36 22.98
N ALA A 55 -10.95 -12.47 22.40
CA ALA A 55 -10.22 -13.22 21.40
C ALA A 55 -9.96 -12.38 20.13
N VAL A 56 -10.96 -11.65 19.62
CA VAL A 56 -10.78 -10.74 18.47
C VAL A 56 -9.72 -9.67 18.78
N LYS A 57 -9.75 -9.06 19.97
CA LYS A 57 -8.73 -8.09 20.38
C LYS A 57 -7.34 -8.72 20.40
N PHE A 58 -7.20 -9.92 20.97
CA PHE A 58 -5.94 -10.66 21.02
C PHE A 58 -5.39 -10.93 19.62
N TRP A 59 -6.20 -11.49 18.72
CA TRP A 59 -5.77 -11.84 17.37
C TRP A 59 -5.43 -10.62 16.52
N ARG A 60 -6.18 -9.51 16.64
CA ARG A 60 -5.81 -8.23 15.98
C ARG A 60 -4.45 -7.73 16.44
N LYS A 61 -4.19 -7.75 17.75
CA LYS A 61 -2.88 -7.37 18.30
C LYS A 61 -1.75 -8.26 17.80
N GLU A 62 -2.02 -9.55 17.64
CA GLU A 62 -1.04 -10.49 17.11
C GLU A 62 -0.78 -10.28 15.61
N GLN A 63 -1.82 -9.94 14.83
CA GLN A 63 -1.67 -9.49 13.45
C GLN A 63 -0.80 -8.23 13.37
N ASP A 64 -1.10 -7.19 14.16
CA ASP A 64 -0.31 -5.96 14.20
C ASP A 64 1.16 -6.22 14.58
N ARG A 65 1.40 -7.11 15.55
CA ARG A 65 2.74 -7.53 15.97
C ARG A 65 3.52 -8.16 14.81
N LEU A 66 2.89 -9.08 14.08
CA LEU A 66 3.50 -9.75 12.93
C LEU A 66 3.75 -8.77 11.79
N GLU A 67 2.78 -7.90 11.48
CA GLU A 67 2.92 -6.87 10.46
C GLU A 67 4.08 -5.92 10.77
N GLN A 68 4.19 -5.47 12.02
CA GLN A 68 5.28 -4.60 12.44
C GLN A 68 6.64 -5.31 12.35
N GLN A 69 6.71 -6.58 12.77
CA GLN A 69 7.94 -7.38 12.65
C GLN A 69 8.38 -7.54 11.19
N VAL A 70 7.45 -7.83 10.27
CA VAL A 70 7.73 -7.95 8.84
C VAL A 70 8.16 -6.61 8.25
N LYS A 71 7.45 -5.53 8.60
CA LYS A 71 7.77 -4.18 8.15
C LYS A 71 9.18 -3.76 8.55
N ASP A 72 9.59 -4.06 9.77
CA ASP A 72 10.94 -3.77 10.26
C ASP A 72 12.01 -4.56 9.48
N GLU A 73 11.76 -5.84 9.21
CA GLU A 73 12.70 -6.69 8.47
C GLU A 73 12.83 -6.27 7.00
N VAL A 74 11.70 -5.97 6.34
CA VAL A 74 11.69 -5.41 4.98
C VAL A 74 12.44 -4.08 4.95
N GLY A 75 12.25 -3.22 5.96
CA GLY A 75 12.98 -1.96 6.09
C GLY A 75 14.50 -2.16 6.17
N ARG A 76 14.97 -3.15 6.93
CA ARG A 76 16.40 -3.51 7.01
C ARG A 76 16.94 -4.02 5.68
N LEU A 77 16.20 -4.90 5.01
CA LEU A 77 16.60 -5.45 3.71
C LEU A 77 16.68 -4.35 2.64
N GLN A 78 15.72 -3.43 2.62
CA GLN A 78 15.73 -2.27 1.72
C GLN A 78 16.91 -1.34 2.00
N LEU A 79 17.23 -1.08 3.27
CA LEU A 79 18.38 -0.26 3.64
C LEU A 79 19.70 -0.91 3.22
N TRP A 80 19.85 -2.22 3.44
CA TRP A 80 21.01 -2.99 3.00
C TRP A 80 21.16 -2.94 1.47
N LEU A 81 20.07 -3.19 0.74
CA LEU A 81 20.06 -3.15 -0.72
C LEU A 81 20.48 -1.76 -1.23
N LYS A 82 19.88 -0.69 -0.69
CA LYS A 82 20.23 0.68 -1.05
C LYS A 82 21.71 0.99 -0.78
N THR A 83 22.25 0.55 0.35
CA THR A 83 23.65 0.76 0.71
C THR A 83 24.60 0.08 -0.29
N GLU A 84 24.26 -1.14 -0.71
CA GLU A 84 25.05 -1.88 -1.69
C GLU A 84 24.94 -1.27 -3.09
N GLN A 85 23.76 -0.80 -3.49
CA GLN A 85 23.55 -0.04 -4.72
C GLN A 85 24.36 1.25 -4.72
N ASP A 86 24.30 2.05 -3.66
CA ASP A 86 25.08 3.28 -3.53
C ASP A 86 26.60 3.02 -3.65
N ARG A 87 27.06 1.87 -3.15
CA ARG A 87 28.47 1.44 -3.29
C ARG A 87 28.83 1.15 -4.74
N LEU A 88 27.97 0.45 -5.48
CA LEU A 88 28.17 0.14 -6.89
C LEU A 88 28.06 1.40 -7.75
N ASP A 89 27.07 2.25 -7.49
CA ASP A 89 26.85 3.50 -8.21
C ASP A 89 28.05 4.45 -8.08
N ARG A 90 28.69 4.53 -6.91
CA ARG A 90 29.95 5.28 -6.76
C ARG A 90 31.06 4.77 -7.68
N LYS A 91 31.19 3.45 -7.85
CA LYS A 91 32.20 2.84 -8.74
C LYS A 91 31.86 3.09 -10.21
N ILE A 92 30.59 2.91 -10.57
CA ILE A 92 30.09 3.18 -11.93
C ILE A 92 30.35 4.64 -12.28
N ARG A 93 29.92 5.57 -11.43
CA ARG A 93 30.08 7.01 -11.63
C ARG A 93 31.54 7.40 -11.79
N TRP A 94 32.45 6.83 -10.99
CA TRP A 94 33.88 7.10 -11.14
C TRP A 94 34.40 6.77 -12.55
N HIS A 95 33.95 5.64 -13.13
CA HIS A 95 34.30 5.28 -14.51
C HIS A 95 33.60 6.17 -15.54
N GLU A 96 32.32 6.51 -15.32
CA GLU A 96 31.57 7.42 -16.21
C GLU A 96 32.18 8.81 -16.27
N ASP A 97 32.60 9.38 -15.14
CA ASP A 97 33.28 10.66 -15.06
C ASP A 97 34.61 10.63 -15.86
N GLY A 98 35.37 9.52 -15.77
CA GLY A 98 36.57 9.33 -16.58
C GLY A 98 36.29 9.23 -18.09
N LEU A 99 35.20 8.54 -18.49
CA LEU A 99 34.76 8.47 -19.88
C LEU A 99 34.28 9.83 -20.40
N HIS A 100 33.61 10.60 -19.55
CA HIS A 100 33.20 11.97 -19.84
C HIS A 100 34.42 12.85 -20.12
N ASP A 101 35.41 12.85 -19.23
CA ASP A 101 36.65 13.61 -19.40
C ASP A 101 37.41 13.21 -20.67
N PHE A 102 37.45 11.91 -20.98
CA PHE A 102 38.03 11.42 -22.22
C PHE A 102 37.29 11.96 -23.45
N LEU A 103 35.95 11.94 -23.44
CA LEU A 103 35.15 12.48 -24.54
C LEU A 103 35.34 14.00 -24.70
N VAL A 104 35.39 14.75 -23.60
CA VAL A 104 35.71 16.19 -23.60
C VAL A 104 37.07 16.44 -24.25
N ARG A 105 38.13 15.76 -23.78
CA ARG A 105 39.50 15.93 -24.30
C ARG A 105 39.63 15.51 -25.76
N SER A 106 38.82 14.56 -26.22
CA SER A 106 38.84 14.11 -27.61
C SER A 106 38.27 15.13 -28.60
N GLY A 107 37.45 16.09 -28.13
CA GLY A 107 36.71 17.03 -28.98
C GLY A 107 35.65 16.39 -29.89
N LYS A 108 35.40 15.08 -29.77
CA LYS A 108 34.46 14.35 -30.63
C LYS A 108 33.05 14.38 -30.06
N LYS A 109 32.05 14.38 -30.95
CA LYS A 109 30.63 14.29 -30.57
C LYS A 109 30.25 12.90 -30.05
N SER A 110 30.90 11.86 -30.58
CA SER A 110 30.62 10.44 -30.31
C SER A 110 31.88 9.61 -30.60
N ILE A 111 32.14 8.59 -29.78
CA ILE A 111 33.21 7.62 -29.97
C ILE A 111 32.64 6.21 -29.72
N LYS A 112 32.82 5.32 -30.71
CA LYS A 112 32.52 3.89 -30.57
C LYS A 112 33.77 3.16 -30.09
N LEU A 113 33.64 2.41 -29.01
CA LEU A 113 34.65 1.56 -28.40
C LEU A 113 34.20 0.08 -28.49
N ALA A 114 35.09 -0.85 -28.16
CA ALA A 114 34.79 -2.29 -28.25
C ALA A 114 33.56 -2.71 -27.42
N TYR A 115 33.35 -2.08 -26.26
CA TYR A 115 32.28 -2.43 -25.31
C TYR A 115 31.09 -1.45 -25.30
N GLY A 116 31.07 -0.44 -26.17
CA GLY A 116 29.99 0.53 -26.15
C GLY A 116 30.26 1.81 -26.93
N VAL A 117 29.40 2.80 -26.70
CA VAL A 117 29.48 4.12 -27.34
C VAL A 117 29.35 5.19 -26.27
N ILE A 118 30.28 6.15 -26.29
CA ILE A 118 30.20 7.38 -25.49
C ILE A 118 29.86 8.53 -26.44
N LYS A 119 28.85 9.32 -26.10
CA LYS A 119 28.35 10.41 -26.97
C LYS A 119 27.69 11.51 -26.16
N TRP A 120 27.74 12.72 -26.69
CA TRP A 120 26.90 13.81 -26.20
C TRP A 120 25.48 13.64 -26.72
N VAL A 121 24.52 13.62 -25.80
CA VAL A 121 23.09 13.63 -26.12
C VAL A 121 22.50 14.90 -25.55
N LYS A 122 21.96 15.77 -26.41
CA LYS A 122 21.13 16.88 -25.94
C LYS A 122 19.77 16.31 -25.52
N GLY A 123 19.38 16.56 -24.27
CA GLY A 123 18.03 16.26 -23.80
C GLY A 123 16.98 17.01 -24.61
N ARG A 124 15.71 16.57 -24.53
CA ARG A 124 14.60 17.35 -25.10
C ARG A 124 14.44 18.62 -24.29
N ASP A 125 14.14 19.72 -24.97
CA ASP A 125 13.80 20.97 -24.30
C ASP A 125 12.55 20.72 -23.45
N LYS A 126 12.63 21.06 -22.16
CA LYS A 126 11.52 20.94 -21.21
C LYS A 126 10.83 22.29 -21.14
N VAL A 127 9.50 22.28 -21.30
CA VAL A 127 8.68 23.45 -20.99
C VAL A 127 8.41 23.45 -19.48
N GLU A 128 8.78 24.53 -18.81
CA GLU A 128 8.46 24.77 -17.42
C GLU A 128 7.36 25.84 -17.33
N VAL A 129 6.27 25.52 -16.65
CA VAL A 129 5.14 26.44 -16.47
C VAL A 129 5.39 27.23 -15.18
N LEU A 130 5.70 28.52 -15.32
CA LEU A 130 5.99 29.41 -14.20
C LEU A 130 4.72 30.05 -13.63
N ASP A 131 3.72 30.31 -14.49
CA ASP A 131 2.43 30.89 -14.13
C ASP A 131 1.33 30.23 -14.95
N MET A 132 0.44 29.50 -14.27
CA MET A 132 -0.67 28.78 -14.88
C MET A 132 -1.75 29.73 -15.42
N ALA A 133 -2.03 30.83 -14.73
CA ALA A 133 -3.08 31.76 -15.13
C ALA A 133 -2.69 32.51 -16.41
N ALA A 134 -1.45 32.97 -16.49
CA ALA A 134 -0.90 33.57 -17.71
C ALA A 134 -0.85 32.55 -18.87
N LEU A 135 -0.49 31.29 -18.58
CA LEU A 135 -0.47 30.22 -19.57
C LEU A 135 -1.87 29.93 -20.12
N GLU A 136 -2.90 29.90 -19.28
CA GLU A 136 -4.29 29.66 -19.70
C GLU A 136 -4.77 30.75 -20.66
N ILE A 137 -4.51 32.02 -20.34
CA ILE A 137 -4.86 33.16 -21.21
C ILE A 137 -4.11 33.06 -22.54
N TRP A 138 -2.80 32.78 -22.50
CA TRP A 138 -2.01 32.63 -23.71
C TRP A 138 -2.47 31.43 -24.55
N ALA A 139 -2.73 30.27 -23.93
CA ALA A 139 -3.15 29.05 -24.61
C ALA A 139 -4.51 29.25 -25.28
N GLN A 140 -5.48 29.89 -24.60
CA GLN A 140 -6.76 30.27 -25.18
C GLN A 140 -6.59 31.18 -26.40
N ASN A 141 -5.74 32.21 -26.30
CA ASN A 141 -5.47 33.14 -27.41
C ASN A 141 -4.75 32.49 -28.60
N ASN A 142 -4.06 31.37 -28.39
CA ASN A 142 -3.30 30.66 -29.43
C ASN A 142 -3.95 29.34 -29.86
N GLY A 143 -5.18 29.04 -29.41
CA GLY A 143 -5.91 27.82 -29.78
C GLY A 143 -5.29 26.52 -29.25
N LEU A 144 -4.49 26.59 -28.18
CA LEU A 144 -3.89 25.43 -27.53
C LEU A 144 -4.72 25.01 -26.31
N GLY A 145 -4.90 23.70 -26.14
CA GLY A 145 -5.70 23.12 -25.07
C GLY A 145 -4.93 23.01 -23.75
N VAL A 146 -5.50 23.52 -22.67
CA VAL A 146 -5.10 23.19 -21.30
C VAL A 146 -5.93 22.00 -20.82
N ARG A 147 -5.28 20.93 -20.37
CA ARG A 147 -5.97 19.73 -19.88
C ARG A 147 -6.60 20.03 -18.52
N VAL A 148 -7.93 20.07 -18.47
CA VAL A 148 -8.70 20.19 -17.23
C VAL A 148 -9.22 18.82 -16.81
N LYS A 149 -8.92 18.40 -15.58
CA LYS A 149 -9.53 17.22 -14.96
C LYS A 149 -10.81 17.66 -14.25
N ARG A 150 -11.96 17.16 -14.68
CA ARG A 150 -13.25 17.37 -14.01
C ARG A 150 -13.66 16.09 -13.31
N GLU A 151 -13.97 16.18 -12.03
CA GLU A 151 -14.48 15.08 -11.21
C GLU A 151 -15.81 15.49 -10.59
N ALA A 152 -16.73 14.54 -10.43
CA ALA A 152 -18.01 14.79 -9.79
C ALA A 152 -17.83 14.90 -8.27
N ASP A 153 -18.33 15.98 -7.69
CA ASP A 153 -18.38 16.13 -6.23
C ASP A 153 -19.56 15.32 -5.67
N LYS A 154 -19.28 14.06 -5.33
CA LYS A 154 -20.26 13.12 -4.80
C LYS A 154 -20.85 13.57 -3.45
N LEU A 155 -20.11 14.34 -2.65
CA LEU A 155 -20.59 14.83 -1.36
C LEU A 155 -21.60 15.97 -1.54
N ALA A 156 -21.31 16.91 -2.45
CA ALA A 156 -22.25 17.98 -2.79
C ALA A 156 -23.55 17.44 -3.41
N ILE A 157 -23.43 16.42 -4.28
CA ILE A 157 -24.58 15.75 -4.89
C ILE A 157 -25.42 15.02 -3.82
N ALA A 158 -24.78 14.23 -2.94
CA ALA A 158 -25.49 13.54 -1.87
C ALA A 158 -26.19 14.50 -0.90
N LYS A 159 -25.56 15.64 -0.60
CA LYS A 159 -26.15 16.70 0.22
C LYS A 159 -27.36 17.33 -0.47
N HIS A 160 -27.28 17.62 -1.77
CA HIS A 160 -28.38 18.16 -2.54
C HIS A 160 -29.59 17.21 -2.52
N ILE A 161 -29.39 15.92 -2.80
CA ILE A 161 -30.44 14.90 -2.76
C ILE A 161 -31.13 14.85 -1.39
N LYS A 162 -30.37 14.99 -0.30
CA LYS A 162 -30.91 15.00 1.06
C LYS A 162 -31.74 16.26 1.39
N GLU A 163 -31.40 17.40 0.81
CA GLU A 163 -32.04 18.70 1.07
C GLU A 163 -33.25 18.96 0.17
N THR A 164 -33.19 18.56 -1.10
CA THR A 164 -34.24 18.83 -2.10
C THR A 164 -35.14 17.62 -2.36
N GLY A 165 -34.67 16.40 -2.06
CA GLY A 165 -35.38 15.17 -2.40
C GLY A 165 -35.37 14.83 -3.90
N GLU A 166 -34.75 15.68 -4.72
CA GLU A 166 -34.61 15.47 -6.16
C GLU A 166 -33.27 14.77 -6.46
N ILE A 167 -33.32 13.70 -7.25
CA ILE A 167 -32.12 12.97 -7.71
C ILE A 167 -31.69 13.59 -9.05
N PRO A 168 -30.49 14.21 -9.14
CA PRO A 168 -30.01 14.79 -10.40
C PRO A 168 -29.82 13.73 -11.50
N ASP A 169 -30.08 14.12 -12.75
CA ASP A 169 -29.86 13.27 -13.92
C ASP A 169 -28.43 12.72 -13.96
N GLY A 170 -28.31 11.41 -14.18
CA GLY A 170 -27.03 10.71 -14.21
C GLY A 170 -26.50 10.28 -12.83
N THR A 171 -27.30 10.44 -11.77
CA THR A 171 -26.99 9.91 -10.43
C THR A 171 -28.07 8.93 -9.98
N ASP A 172 -27.68 7.93 -9.19
CA ASP A 172 -28.61 7.03 -8.53
C ASP A 172 -28.28 6.97 -7.04
N LEU A 173 -29.30 7.02 -6.20
CA LEU A 173 -29.15 6.93 -4.75
C LEU A 173 -29.35 5.49 -4.33
N VAL A 174 -28.26 4.74 -4.26
CA VAL A 174 -28.26 3.38 -3.71
C VAL A 174 -28.30 3.49 -2.19
N ALA A 175 -29.33 2.91 -1.56
CA ALA A 175 -29.43 2.82 -0.12
C ALA A 175 -28.26 1.98 0.43
N GLY A 176 -27.59 2.49 1.45
CA GLY A 176 -26.55 1.73 2.15
C GLY A 176 -27.17 0.54 2.86
N GLU A 177 -26.47 -0.59 2.85
CA GLU A 177 -26.84 -1.77 3.63
C GLU A 177 -26.31 -1.65 5.06
N ASP A 178 -27.03 -2.22 6.02
CA ASP A 178 -26.57 -2.31 7.40
C ASP A 178 -25.25 -3.10 7.43
N THR A 179 -24.21 -2.48 7.98
CA THR A 179 -22.88 -3.07 8.06
C THR A 179 -22.61 -3.53 9.49
N PHE A 180 -22.19 -4.78 9.65
CA PHE A 180 -21.72 -5.30 10.94
C PHE A 180 -20.28 -4.83 11.20
N THR A 181 -20.06 -4.24 12.38
CA THR A 181 -18.75 -3.75 12.81
C THR A 181 -18.40 -4.30 14.19
N VAL A 182 -17.13 -4.66 14.39
CA VAL A 182 -16.59 -5.06 15.69
C VAL A 182 -15.48 -4.10 16.09
N ASP A 183 -15.78 -3.24 17.06
CA ASP A 183 -14.82 -2.32 17.65
C ASP A 183 -14.30 -2.87 18.98
N THR A 184 -12.98 -3.00 19.07
CA THR A 184 -12.29 -3.44 20.29
C THR A 184 -11.63 -2.23 20.92
N LYS A 185 -11.85 -2.01 22.23
CA LYS A 185 -11.14 -0.92 22.96
C LYS A 185 -9.65 -1.20 22.96
N ASP A 186 -8.83 -0.18 22.73
CA ASP A 186 -7.36 -0.23 22.84
C ASP A 186 -6.89 -0.60 24.25
#